data_AF-A0ABD7ZBW8-F1
#
_entry.id   AF-A0ABD7ZBW8-F1
#
_cell.length_a   1.000
_cell.length_b   1.000
_cell.length_c   1.000
_cell.angle_alpha   90.00
_cell.angle_beta   90.00
_cell.angle_gamma   90.00
#
_symmetry.space_group_name_H-M   'P 1'
#
loop_
_entity.id
_entity.type
_entity.pdbx_description
1 polymer ?
#
loop_
_entity_poly.entity_id
_entity_poly.type
_entity_poly.pdbx_seq_one_letter_code
_entity_poly.pdbx_strand_id
1 'polypeptide(L)'
;MKNYSIARLNKVAEIGKTVSRRTGAGINISTFEPTGTLFYGSYNRTVTQTYQITGTDLADTIAIVVRHTDALDDSTQVKFNGTLYAIQSIAYDDDPNAFDVVTLKKTTKGA
;
A
#
# COMPACT_ATOMS: atom_id res chain seq x y z
N MET A 1 -19.10 4.16 -5.71
CA MET A 1 -17.82 3.73 -6.32
C MET A 1 -18.09 2.62 -7.34
N LYS A 2 -17.11 2.15 -8.12
CA LYS A 2 -17.32 0.98 -9.01
C LYS A 2 -17.68 -0.23 -8.15
N ASN A 3 -18.69 -1.01 -8.53
CA ASN A 3 -18.99 -2.31 -7.91
C ASN A 3 -17.77 -3.23 -8.09
N TYR A 4 -16.92 -3.32 -7.06
CA TYR A 4 -15.81 -4.26 -7.05
C TYR A 4 -16.33 -5.63 -6.64
N SER A 5 -16.03 -6.65 -7.45
CA SER A 5 -16.29 -8.03 -7.04
C SER A 5 -15.20 -8.48 -6.08
N ILE A 6 -15.59 -9.14 -4.99
CA ILE A 6 -14.67 -9.73 -4.01
C ILE A 6 -13.67 -10.70 -4.66
N ALA A 7 -14.05 -11.35 -5.76
CA ALA A 7 -13.18 -12.23 -6.53
C ALA A 7 -11.95 -11.52 -7.13
N ARG A 8 -11.94 -10.18 -7.16
CA ARG A 8 -10.78 -9.39 -7.60
C ARG A 8 -9.72 -9.21 -6.51
N LEU A 9 -10.01 -9.56 -5.25
CA LEU A 9 -9.01 -9.62 -4.18
C LEU A 9 -8.20 -10.92 -4.25
N ASN A 10 -7.55 -11.14 -5.38
CA ASN A 10 -6.90 -12.41 -5.73
C ASN A 10 -5.38 -12.40 -5.51
N LYS A 11 -4.84 -11.39 -4.82
CA LYS A 11 -3.41 -11.25 -4.52
C LYS A 11 -3.23 -11.08 -3.01
N VAL A 12 -2.03 -11.40 -2.54
CA VAL A 12 -1.65 -11.27 -1.14
C VAL A 12 -0.42 -10.38 -1.04
N ALA A 13 -0.44 -9.46 -0.09
CA ALA A 13 0.70 -8.63 0.30
C ALA A 13 1.06 -8.88 1.77
N GLU A 14 2.32 -8.66 2.11
CA GLU A 14 2.76 -8.51 3.49
C GLU A 14 2.49 -7.07 3.94
N ILE A 15 1.99 -6.90 5.17
CA ILE A 15 1.89 -5.59 5.82
C ILE A 15 2.83 -5.57 7.02
N GLY A 16 3.35 -4.40 7.35
CA GLY A 16 4.32 -4.28 8.43
C GLY A 16 4.94 -2.89 8.54
N LYS A 17 6.04 -2.80 9.27
CA LYS A 17 6.77 -1.54 9.47
C LYS A 17 8.26 -1.77 9.27
N THR A 18 8.97 -0.73 8.82
CA THR A 18 10.43 -0.74 8.83
C THR A 18 10.91 -0.38 10.22
N VAL A 19 11.69 -1.27 10.83
CA VAL A 19 12.31 -1.05 12.15
C VAL A 19 13.82 -0.89 11.98
N SER A 20 14.41 -0.06 12.86
CA SER A 20 15.86 0.07 12.96
C SER A 20 16.39 -0.93 13.98
N ARG A 21 17.32 -1.79 13.56
CA ARG A 21 17.98 -2.75 14.42
C ARG A 21 19.48 -2.48 14.45
N ARG A 22 20.06 -2.48 15.65
CA ARG A 22 21.51 -2.40 15.83
C ARG A 22 22.15 -3.78 15.63
N THR A 23 23.14 -3.84 14.76
CA THR A 23 23.95 -5.04 14.51
C THR A 23 24.98 -5.22 15.64
N GLY A 24 25.59 -6.41 15.73
CA GLY A 24 26.68 -6.67 16.69
C GLY A 24 27.90 -5.76 16.49
N ALA A 25 28.09 -5.20 15.29
CA ALA A 25 29.12 -4.22 14.97
C ALA A 25 28.73 -2.76 15.34
N GLY A 26 27.57 -2.56 15.98
CA GLY A 26 27.10 -1.24 16.41
C GLY A 26 26.44 -0.39 15.32
N ILE A 27 26.33 -0.88 14.08
CA ILE A 27 25.69 -0.21 12.94
C ILE A 27 24.17 -0.42 12.99
N ASN A 28 23.40 0.63 12.72
CA ASN A 28 21.94 0.55 12.58
C ASN A 28 21.56 0.15 11.15
N ILE A 29 20.72 -0.87 11.02
CA ILE A 29 20.15 -1.31 9.75
C ILE A 29 18.62 -1.21 9.81
N SER A 30 18.02 -0.70 8.74
CA SER A 30 16.57 -0.62 8.59
C SER A 30 16.06 -1.86 7.87
N THR A 31 15.18 -2.62 8.53
CA THR A 31 14.61 -3.86 7.99
C THR A 31 13.10 -3.82 8.08
N PHE A 32 12.41 -4.24 7.02
CA PHE A 32 10.96 -4.41 7.05
C PHE A 32 10.61 -5.65 7.88
N GLU A 33 9.79 -5.47 8.91
CA GLU A 33 9.25 -6.54 9.74
C GLU A 33 7.75 -6.72 9.42
N PRO A 34 7.34 -7.88 8.87
CA PRO A 34 5.94 -8.16 8.59
C PRO A 34 5.17 -8.38 9.90
N THR A 35 4.02 -7.71 10.03
CA THR A 35 3.07 -7.86 11.14
C THR A 35 1.82 -8.62 10.74
N GLY A 36 1.59 -8.82 9.43
CA GLY A 36 0.44 -9.56 8.92
C GLY A 36 0.44 -9.70 7.40
N THR A 37 -0.67 -10.20 6.87
CA THR A 37 -0.92 -10.30 5.42
C THR A 37 -2.26 -9.67 5.06
N LEU A 38 -2.38 -9.25 3.81
CA LEU A 38 -3.54 -8.55 3.29
C LEU A 38 -3.91 -9.05 1.90
N PHE A 39 -5.17 -9.44 1.72
CA PHE A 39 -5.72 -9.70 0.39
C PHE A 39 -6.02 -8.38 -0.33
N TYR A 40 -5.58 -8.28 -1.57
CA TYR A 40 -5.78 -7.08 -2.37
C TYR A 40 -6.07 -7.39 -3.84
N GLY A 41 -6.66 -6.41 -4.51
CA GLY A 41 -6.87 -6.37 -5.95
C GLY A 41 -6.21 -5.16 -6.58
N SER A 42 -5.92 -5.23 -7.89
CA SER A 42 -5.40 -4.07 -8.63
C SER A 42 -6.50 -3.03 -8.89
N TYR A 43 -6.21 -1.77 -8.60
CA TYR A 43 -7.09 -0.65 -8.95
C TYR A 43 -6.52 0.11 -10.15
N ASN A 44 -7.26 0.09 -11.26
CA ASN A 44 -6.91 0.87 -12.44
C ASN A 44 -7.56 2.25 -12.36
N ARG A 45 -6.74 3.29 -12.32
CA ARG A 45 -7.19 4.68 -12.41
C ARG A 45 -7.86 4.93 -13.76
N THR A 46 -8.84 5.83 -13.77
CA THR A 46 -9.40 6.33 -15.03
C THR A 46 -8.40 7.25 -15.72
N VAL A 47 -8.61 7.50 -17.02
CA VAL A 47 -7.80 8.45 -17.80
C VAL A 47 -7.83 9.84 -17.16
N THR A 48 -9.01 10.32 -16.76
CA THR A 48 -9.17 11.60 -16.05
C THR A 48 -8.37 11.66 -14.75
N GLN A 49 -8.43 10.62 -13.91
CA GLN A 49 -7.66 10.57 -12.66
C GLN A 49 -6.15 10.58 -12.93
N THR A 50 -5.71 9.93 -14.01
CA THR A 50 -4.30 9.92 -14.42
C THR A 50 -3.84 11.32 -14.81
N TYR A 51 -4.63 12.05 -15.59
CA TYR A 51 -4.32 13.44 -15.95
C TYR A 51 -4.24 14.35 -14.71
N GLN A 52 -5.13 14.16 -13.74
CA GLN A 52 -5.15 14.99 -12.52
C GLN A 52 -3.91 14.83 -11.64
N ILE A 53 -3.28 13.64 -11.62
CA ILE A 53 -2.10 13.39 -10.79
C ILE A 53 -0.78 13.57 -11.56
N THR A 54 -0.84 13.72 -12.89
CA THR A 54 0.35 13.92 -13.72
C THR A 54 1.04 15.22 -13.34
N GLY A 55 2.35 15.18 -13.08
CA GLY A 55 3.12 16.34 -12.64
C GLY A 55 3.01 16.65 -11.15
N THR A 56 2.34 15.80 -10.36
CA THR A 56 2.29 15.89 -8.89
C THR A 56 3.10 14.75 -8.25
N ASP A 57 3.33 14.82 -6.94
CA ASP A 57 4.00 13.74 -6.18
C ASP A 57 3.26 12.38 -6.22
N LEU A 58 2.00 12.39 -6.65
CA LEU A 58 1.15 11.21 -6.80
C LEU A 58 1.32 10.51 -8.16
N ALA A 59 2.02 11.12 -9.13
CA ALA A 59 2.19 10.55 -10.47
C ALA A 59 2.85 9.15 -10.44
N ASP A 60 3.82 8.95 -9.55
CA ASP A 60 4.58 7.70 -9.40
C ASP A 60 3.95 6.72 -8.38
N THR A 61 2.67 6.89 -8.08
CA THR A 61 1.95 6.01 -7.16
C THR A 61 1.16 4.95 -7.92
N ILE A 62 0.87 3.84 -7.25
CA ILE A 62 -0.10 2.84 -7.69
C ILE A 62 -1.27 2.79 -6.70
N ALA A 63 -2.37 2.17 -7.10
CA ALA A 63 -3.52 1.98 -6.22
C ALA A 63 -3.92 0.51 -6.15
N ILE A 64 -4.30 0.07 -4.96
CA ILE A 64 -4.86 -1.25 -4.71
C ILE A 64 -6.22 -1.11 -4.01
N VAL A 65 -7.07 -2.12 -4.16
CA VAL A 65 -8.31 -2.25 -3.40
C VAL A 65 -8.17 -3.34 -2.35
N VAL A 66 -8.74 -3.10 -1.17
CA VAL A 66 -8.66 -3.99 -0.01
C VAL A 66 -10.02 -4.02 0.69
N ARG A 67 -10.32 -5.08 1.45
CA ARG A 67 -11.45 -5.02 2.39
C ARG A 67 -11.09 -4.03 3.50
N HIS A 68 -12.12 -3.33 3.99
CA HIS A 68 -11.98 -2.45 5.13
C HIS A 68 -11.32 -3.16 6.31
N THR A 69 -10.31 -2.52 6.92
CA THR A 69 -9.50 -3.10 8.00
C THR A 69 -8.76 -2.03 8.79
N ASP A 70 -8.72 -2.20 10.12
CA ASP A 70 -7.92 -1.36 11.03
C ASP A 70 -6.42 -1.73 11.01
N ALA A 71 -6.04 -2.77 10.27
CA ALA A 71 -4.64 -3.20 10.15
C ALA A 71 -3.80 -2.27 9.27
N LEU A 72 -4.42 -1.31 8.59
CA LEU A 72 -3.75 -0.30 7.77
C LEU A 72 -3.88 1.08 8.39
N ASP A 73 -2.75 1.76 8.50
CA ASP A 73 -2.66 3.17 8.83
C ASP A 73 -1.57 3.81 7.96
N ASP A 74 -1.43 5.13 8.00
CA ASP A 74 -0.42 5.86 7.20
C ASP A 74 1.03 5.49 7.57
N SER A 75 1.26 4.86 8.73
CA SER A 75 2.59 4.38 9.16
C SER A 75 2.91 2.96 8.68
N THR A 76 1.91 2.27 8.13
CA THR A 76 2.03 0.90 7.66
C THR A 76 2.64 0.87 6.26
N GLN A 77 3.50 -0.11 6.02
CA GLN A 77 4.08 -0.38 4.72
C GLN A 77 3.54 -1.68 4.16
N VAL A 78 3.41 -1.70 2.82
CA VAL A 78 2.87 -2.83 2.09
C VAL A 78 3.97 -3.38 1.20
N LYS A 79 4.21 -4.69 1.26
CA LYS A 79 5.22 -5.37 0.46
C LYS A 79 4.61 -6.49 -0.36
N PHE A 80 4.85 -6.45 -1.66
CA PHE A 80 4.48 -7.52 -2.59
C PHE A 80 5.46 -7.54 -3.76
N ASN A 81 5.65 -8.71 -4.37
CA ASN A 81 6.59 -8.91 -5.47
C ASN A 81 8.00 -8.37 -5.17
N GLY A 82 8.47 -8.54 -3.92
CA GLY A 82 9.79 -8.07 -3.46
C GLY A 82 9.94 -6.54 -3.36
N THR A 83 8.89 -5.77 -3.65
CA THR A 83 8.91 -4.30 -3.59
C THR A 83 8.17 -3.80 -2.37
N LEU A 84 8.80 -2.87 -1.64
CA LEU A 84 8.21 -2.20 -0.48
C LEU A 84 7.57 -0.88 -0.91
N TYR A 85 6.39 -0.62 -0.38
CA TYR A 85 5.61 0.59 -0.65
C TYR A 85 5.21 1.26 0.67
N ALA A 86 5.25 2.59 0.67
CA ALA A 86 4.64 3.41 1.70
C ALA A 86 3.20 3.75 1.30
N ILE A 87 2.30 3.77 2.27
CA ILE A 87 0.94 4.29 2.08
C ILE A 87 1.03 5.81 1.95
N GLN A 88 0.31 6.38 0.98
CA GLN A 88 0.22 7.83 0.77
C GLN A 88 -1.16 8.36 1.16
N SER A 89 -2.19 7.54 0.97
CA SER A 89 -3.54 7.81 1.42
C SER A 89 -4.37 6.53 1.38
N ILE A 90 -5.40 6.52 2.22
CA ILE A 90 -6.45 5.51 2.22
C ILE A 90 -7.77 6.24 2.00
N ALA A 91 -8.46 5.91 0.91
CA ALA A 91 -9.82 6.35 0.69
C ALA A 91 -10.76 5.26 1.22
N TYR A 92 -11.30 5.51 2.41
CA TYR A 92 -12.25 4.63 3.08
C TYR A 92 -13.63 4.68 2.41
N ASP A 93 -14.31 3.54 2.36
CA ASP A 93 -15.71 3.44 1.97
C ASP A 93 -16.47 2.64 3.02
N ASP A 94 -17.30 3.34 3.81
CA ASP A 94 -18.00 2.78 4.97
C ASP A 94 -19.20 1.86 4.60
N ASP A 95 -19.50 1.69 3.31
CA ASP A 95 -20.51 0.71 2.90
C ASP A 95 -20.04 -0.72 3.27
N PRO A 96 -20.89 -1.55 3.91
CA PRO A 96 -20.53 -2.91 4.34
C PRO A 96 -19.89 -3.79 3.25
N ASN A 97 -20.24 -3.56 1.99
CA ASN A 97 -19.77 -4.31 0.84
C ASN A 97 -18.70 -3.59 0.02
N ALA A 98 -18.26 -2.41 0.45
CA ALA A 98 -17.25 -1.65 -0.25
C ALA A 98 -15.82 -2.11 0.06
N PHE A 99 -14.90 -1.46 -0.64
CA PHE A 99 -13.47 -1.69 -0.59
C PHE A 99 -12.78 -0.35 -0.46
N ASP A 100 -11.75 -0.32 0.37
CA ASP A 100 -10.92 0.87 0.52
C ASP A 100 -9.91 0.92 -0.63
N VAL A 101 -9.63 2.12 -1.12
CA VAL A 101 -8.59 2.35 -2.12
C VAL A 101 -7.35 2.86 -1.42
N VAL A 102 -6.29 2.06 -1.44
CA VAL A 102 -5.00 2.41 -0.83
C VAL A 102 -4.05 2.87 -1.94
N THR A 103 -3.59 4.11 -1.82
CA THR A 103 -2.59 4.68 -2.73
C THR A 103 -1.20 4.44 -2.16
N LEU A 104 -0.32 3.87 -2.98
CA LEU A 104 0.99 3.37 -2.58
C LEU A 104 2.09 4.03 -3.40
N LYS A 105 3.18 4.46 -2.75
CA LYS A 105 4.40 4.94 -3.40
C LYS A 105 5.55 3.98 -3.12
N LYS A 106 6.30 3.61 -4.15
CA LYS A 106 7.45 2.72 -3.99
C LYS A 106 8.47 3.38 -3.06
N THR A 107 8.90 2.67 -2.02
CA THR A 107 9.97 3.14 -1.15
C THR A 107 11.29 2.98 -1.89
N THR A 108 11.95 4.09 -2.21
CA THR A 108 13.36 4.06 -2.62
C THR A 108 14.19 3.90 -1.35
N LYS A 109 15.12 2.92 -1.34
CA LYS A 109 16.20 2.98 -0.35
C LYS A 109 16.94 4.28 -0.65
N GLY A 110 17.07 5.16 0.35
CA GLY A 110 17.96 6.32 0.24
C GLY A 110 19.32 5.84 -0.25
N ALA A 111 19.83 6.50 -1.29
CA ALA A 111 21.16 6.24 -1.82
C ALA A 111 22.23 6.55 -0.77
#